data_AF-A0A660WPE1-F1
#
_entry.id   AF-A0A660WPE1-F1
#
_cell.length_a   1.000
_cell.length_b   1.000
_cell.length_c   1.000
_cell.angle_alpha   90.00
_cell.angle_beta   90.00
_cell.angle_gamma   90.00
#
_symmetry.space_group_name_H-M   'P 1'
#
loop_
_entity.id
_entity.type
_entity.pdbx_description
1 polymer ?
#
loop_
_entity_poly.entity_id
_entity_poly.type
_entity_poly.pdbx_seq_one_letter_code
_entity_poly.pdbx_strand_id
1 'polypeptide(L)'
;MRRRIARVVFNLGVDKEFDYYISRGNVDVGFRVWVEFNHKRRVGLVTKVTSTSSVRNLKPILEAIDNFPTISKEHLKFAKLLKKNYPYSLGELLFMMIPPPLRRKKRIPSTDSLSSAFPHRGRKEKNICFIRGKNFLERVKLYRKKIEEKLKEGSVILCLPTFEYVEKVKELLSNFFSKELIFLHSYQRSKEFLSSWVKLKRGNKLILGMRATLFYYPLNLSCIILEEEASPYYFHPEKPYYHLFDIAYLLSKFKNIDFILGGDYPTLNTFKMIKEGKISLKGRERKLKHVEVVRAKTFNYYKHKTIVNPLLKELLRKHLEEKKRILILYSRKGFASFIKCLKCGYIYMCPKCFTPLR
;
A
#
# COMPACT_ATOMS: atom_id res chain seq x y z
N MET A 1 -29.14 -29.41 21.79
CA MET A 1 -28.67 -28.42 20.79
C MET A 1 -27.20 -28.67 20.44
N ARG A 2 -26.85 -28.79 19.15
CA ARG A 2 -25.44 -28.92 18.72
C ARG A 2 -24.67 -27.66 19.16
N ARG A 3 -23.58 -27.83 19.92
CA ARG A 3 -22.73 -26.70 20.34
C ARG A 3 -22.13 -26.03 19.11
N ARG A 4 -22.38 -24.73 18.93
CA ARG A 4 -21.73 -23.92 17.88
C ARG A 4 -20.39 -23.41 18.42
N ILE A 5 -19.32 -23.61 17.65
CA ILE A 5 -17.95 -23.25 18.01
C ILE A 5 -17.42 -22.27 16.97
N ALA A 6 -16.82 -21.17 17.43
CA ALA A 6 -16.14 -20.19 16.61
C ALA A 6 -14.62 -20.41 16.72
N ARG A 7 -13.94 -20.38 15.57
CA ARG A 7 -12.49 -20.24 15.50
C ARG A 7 -12.16 -18.76 15.43
N VAL A 8 -11.28 -18.33 16.32
CA VAL A 8 -10.96 -16.91 16.54
C VAL A 8 -9.47 -16.69 16.39
N VAL A 9 -9.10 -15.63 15.67
CA VAL A 9 -7.72 -15.13 15.58
C VAL A 9 -7.60 -13.75 16.23
N PHE A 10 -6.37 -13.37 16.57
CA PHE A 10 -6.06 -12.12 17.27
C PHE A 10 -5.01 -11.31 16.51
N ASN A 11 -4.98 -10.00 16.72
CA ASN A 11 -3.91 -9.14 16.22
C ASN A 11 -2.60 -9.35 17.01
N LEU A 12 -2.02 -10.55 16.89
CA LEU A 12 -0.83 -11.02 17.60
C LEU A 12 -0.02 -11.85 16.62
N GLY A 13 1.31 -11.87 16.76
CA GLY A 13 2.21 -12.74 16.00
C GLY A 13 2.12 -14.23 16.35
N VAL A 14 0.91 -14.73 16.62
CA VAL A 14 0.63 -16.13 16.95
C VAL A 14 -0.15 -16.73 15.81
N ASP A 15 0.47 -17.66 15.09
CA ASP A 15 -0.13 -18.29 13.93
C ASP A 15 -1.04 -19.46 14.28
N LYS A 16 -2.08 -19.18 15.08
CA LYS A 16 -3.01 -20.19 15.57
C LYS A 16 -4.43 -19.62 15.64
N GLU A 17 -5.39 -20.47 15.27
CA GLU A 17 -6.80 -20.23 15.55
C GLU A 17 -7.15 -20.82 16.92
N PHE A 18 -7.97 -20.11 17.69
CA PHE A 18 -8.42 -20.54 19.02
C PHE A 18 -9.92 -20.80 19.00
N ASP A 19 -10.32 -21.94 19.55
CA ASP A 19 -11.72 -22.36 19.58
C ASP A 19 -12.43 -21.74 20.80
N TYR A 20 -13.63 -21.20 20.57
CA TYR A 20 -14.52 -20.68 21.61
C TYR A 20 -15.94 -21.17 21.35
N TYR A 21 -16.72 -21.46 22.40
CA TYR A 21 -18.13 -21.80 22.20
C TYR A 21 -18.98 -20.53 22.08
N ILE A 22 -19.96 -20.57 21.18
CA ILE A 22 -20.92 -19.48 20.97
C ILE A 22 -22.07 -19.71 21.95
N SER A 23 -22.09 -18.93 23.04
CA SER A 23 -23.07 -19.06 24.13
C SER A 23 -24.41 -18.40 23.78
N ARG A 24 -24.37 -17.20 23.18
CA ARG A 24 -25.53 -16.37 22.85
C ARG A 24 -25.22 -15.49 21.62
N GLY A 25 -26.28 -15.04 20.95
CA GLY A 25 -26.19 -14.07 19.86
C GLY A 25 -25.82 -14.65 18.49
N ASN A 26 -25.96 -13.82 17.45
CA ASN A 26 -25.60 -14.17 16.09
C ASN A 26 -24.10 -13.90 15.85
N VAL A 27 -23.28 -14.93 16.02
CA VAL A 27 -21.86 -14.90 15.66
C VAL A 27 -21.66 -15.71 14.38
N ASP A 28 -21.03 -15.11 13.38
CA ASP A 28 -20.63 -15.78 12.14
C ASP A 28 -19.22 -15.35 11.71
N VAL A 29 -18.71 -15.97 10.64
CA VAL A 29 -17.42 -15.64 10.02
C VAL A 29 -17.34 -14.15 9.68
N GLY A 30 -16.24 -13.53 10.09
CA GLY A 30 -15.93 -12.13 9.88
C GLY A 30 -16.42 -11.17 10.97
N PHE A 31 -17.11 -11.68 11.99
CA PHE A 31 -17.48 -10.89 13.17
C PHE A 31 -16.27 -10.62 14.07
N ARG A 32 -16.22 -9.39 14.61
CA ARG A 32 -15.40 -9.09 15.78
C ARG A 32 -16.13 -9.54 17.04
N VAL A 33 -15.41 -10.20 17.93
CA VAL A 33 -15.93 -10.73 19.19
C VAL A 33 -15.04 -10.32 20.37
N TRP A 34 -15.66 -10.09 21.52
CA TRP A 34 -14.95 -10.04 22.79
C TRP A 34 -14.78 -11.45 23.33
N VAL A 35 -13.53 -11.81 23.62
CA VAL A 35 -13.19 -13.07 24.26
C VAL A 35 -12.15 -12.83 25.36
N GLU A 36 -12.06 -13.76 26.30
CA GLU A 36 -10.94 -13.82 27.22
C GLU A 36 -9.79 -14.57 26.57
N PHE A 37 -8.62 -13.93 26.49
CA PHE A 37 -7.41 -14.53 25.95
C PHE A 37 -6.22 -14.17 26.85
N ASN A 38 -5.60 -15.20 27.43
CA ASN A 38 -4.54 -15.08 28.44
C ASN A 38 -4.95 -14.10 29.58
N HIS A 39 -6.07 -14.41 30.24
CA HIS A 39 -6.64 -13.63 31.37
C HIS A 39 -6.98 -12.16 31.06
N LYS A 40 -6.94 -11.75 29.78
CA LYS A 40 -7.27 -10.39 29.34
C LYS A 40 -8.43 -10.41 28.36
N ARG A 41 -9.32 -9.45 28.48
CA ARG A 41 -10.38 -9.22 27.49
C ARG A 41 -9.76 -8.66 26.21
N ARG A 42 -9.91 -9.37 25.09
CA ARG A 42 -9.34 -9.00 23.78
C ARG A 42 -10.38 -9.05 22.67
N VAL A 43 -10.19 -8.19 21.67
CA VAL A 43 -10.94 -8.27 20.42
C VAL A 43 -10.33 -9.40 19.60
N GLY A 44 -11.14 -10.41 19.33
CA GLY A 44 -10.85 -11.47 18.38
C GLY A 44 -11.69 -11.33 17.12
N LEU A 45 -11.31 -12.07 16.09
CA LEU A 45 -12.00 -12.09 14.81
C LEU A 45 -12.35 -13.52 14.41
N VAL A 46 -13.61 -13.77 14.10
CA VAL A 46 -14.10 -15.12 13.79
C VAL A 46 -13.73 -15.50 12.35
N THR A 47 -13.00 -16.59 12.17
CA THR A 47 -12.55 -17.08 10.86
C THR A 47 -13.34 -18.29 10.37
N LYS A 48 -13.96 -19.04 11.27
CA LYS A 48 -14.77 -20.22 10.97
C LYS A 48 -15.81 -20.46 12.06
N VAL A 49 -16.98 -20.96 11.70
CA VAL A 49 -17.96 -21.54 12.63
C VAL A 49 -18.10 -23.03 12.33
N THR A 50 -18.10 -23.86 13.35
CA THR A 50 -18.13 -25.34 13.27
C THR A 50 -18.98 -25.92 14.40
N SER A 51 -19.30 -27.21 14.33
CA SER A 51 -20.04 -27.96 15.36
C SER A 51 -19.14 -28.80 16.28
N THR A 52 -17.84 -28.91 15.96
CA THR A 52 -16.88 -29.78 16.65
C THR A 52 -15.57 -29.05 16.98
N SER A 53 -14.94 -29.44 18.09
CA SER A 53 -13.61 -28.97 18.52
C SER A 53 -12.88 -30.14 19.19
N SER A 54 -11.55 -30.18 19.05
CA SER A 54 -10.69 -31.11 19.79
C SER A 54 -10.40 -30.63 21.22
N VAL A 55 -10.75 -29.37 21.56
CA VAL A 55 -10.53 -28.79 22.88
C VAL A 55 -11.71 -29.11 23.79
N ARG A 56 -11.44 -29.76 24.94
CA ARG A 56 -12.49 -30.16 25.91
C ARG A 56 -13.10 -28.96 26.64
N ASN A 57 -12.26 -28.08 27.17
CA ASN A 57 -12.68 -26.95 28.01
C ASN A 57 -12.64 -25.63 27.21
N LEU A 58 -13.72 -25.37 26.46
CA LEU A 58 -13.85 -24.15 25.68
C LEU A 58 -14.32 -22.99 26.56
N LYS A 59 -13.68 -21.82 26.41
CA LYS A 59 -14.19 -20.56 26.96
C LYS A 59 -15.33 -20.01 26.10
N PRO A 60 -16.28 -19.24 26.66
CA PRO A 60 -17.33 -18.60 25.87
C PRO A 60 -16.79 -17.45 25.04
N ILE A 61 -17.44 -17.18 23.92
CA ILE A 61 -17.50 -15.81 23.40
C ILE A 61 -18.29 -14.96 24.41
N LEU A 62 -17.69 -13.85 24.85
CA LEU A 62 -18.32 -12.93 25.80
C LEU A 62 -19.41 -12.12 25.10
N GLU A 63 -19.12 -11.61 23.91
CA GLU A 63 -20.02 -10.71 23.17
C GLU A 63 -19.61 -10.58 21.69
N ALA A 64 -20.59 -10.52 20.78
CA ALA A 64 -20.38 -10.01 19.42
C ALA A 64 -20.33 -8.47 19.42
N ILE A 65 -19.24 -7.89 18.92
CA ILE A 65 -19.03 -6.43 18.94
C ILE A 65 -19.91 -5.74 17.90
N ASP A 66 -20.05 -6.36 16.73
CA ASP A 66 -20.79 -5.83 15.58
C ASP A 66 -22.06 -6.65 15.33
N ASN A 67 -23.05 -6.00 14.69
CA ASN A 67 -24.29 -6.64 14.28
C ASN A 67 -24.17 -7.39 12.93
N PHE A 68 -23.03 -7.24 12.26
CA PHE A 68 -22.74 -7.82 10.95
C PHE A 68 -21.22 -8.07 10.80
N PRO A 69 -20.79 -8.90 9.83
CA PRO A 69 -19.37 -9.15 9.61
C PRO A 69 -18.59 -7.86 9.32
N THR A 70 -17.56 -7.59 10.12
CA THR A 70 -16.64 -6.46 9.91
C THR A 70 -15.85 -6.66 8.62
N ILE A 71 -15.42 -7.90 8.39
CA ILE A 71 -14.73 -8.36 7.19
C ILE A 71 -15.60 -9.37 6.45
N SER A 72 -15.42 -9.49 5.14
CA SER A 72 -16.12 -10.49 4.34
C SER A 72 -15.35 -11.81 4.24
N LYS A 73 -16.02 -12.86 3.74
CA LYS A 73 -15.37 -14.11 3.35
C LYS A 73 -14.28 -13.91 2.27
N GLU A 74 -14.44 -12.90 1.42
CA GLU A 74 -13.43 -12.54 0.41
C GLU A 74 -12.17 -11.96 1.06
N HIS A 75 -12.32 -11.03 2.01
CA HIS A 75 -11.21 -10.51 2.81
C HIS A 75 -10.44 -11.64 3.52
N LEU A 76 -11.18 -12.62 4.08
CA LEU A 76 -10.58 -13.79 4.71
C LEU A 76 -9.78 -14.64 3.73
N LYS A 77 -10.29 -14.87 2.51
CA LYS A 77 -9.57 -15.59 1.45
C LYS A 77 -8.32 -14.83 1.03
N PHE A 78 -8.40 -13.51 0.86
CA PHE A 78 -7.26 -12.68 0.50
C PHE A 78 -6.20 -12.65 1.60
N ALA A 79 -6.57 -12.53 2.87
CA ALA A 79 -5.62 -12.60 3.98
C ALA A 79 -4.91 -13.96 4.06
N LYS A 80 -5.62 -15.06 3.76
CA LYS A 80 -5.01 -16.40 3.63
C LYS A 80 -4.03 -16.48 2.45
N LEU A 81 -4.30 -15.78 1.34
CA LEU A 81 -3.34 -15.66 0.23
C LEU A 81 -2.11 -14.85 0.65
N LEU A 82 -2.29 -13.71 1.31
CA LEU A 82 -1.18 -12.90 1.84
C LEU A 82 -0.32 -13.71 2.81
N LYS A 83 -0.94 -14.48 3.70
CA LYS A 83 -0.25 -15.36 4.64
C LYS A 83 0.69 -16.37 3.98
N LYS A 84 0.37 -16.84 2.77
CA LYS A 84 1.26 -17.75 2.02
C LYS A 84 2.50 -17.05 1.45
N ASN A 85 2.45 -15.72 1.30
CA ASN A 85 3.51 -14.91 0.70
C ASN A 85 4.28 -14.09 1.74
N TYR A 86 3.72 -13.88 2.94
CA TYR A 86 4.31 -13.09 4.00
C TYR A 86 4.34 -13.86 5.32
N PRO A 87 5.43 -13.75 6.10
CA PRO A 87 5.61 -14.47 7.36
C PRO A 87 4.87 -13.81 8.54
N TYR A 88 3.56 -13.59 8.37
CA TYR A 88 2.68 -13.05 9.42
C TYR A 88 1.56 -14.02 9.76
N SER A 89 1.05 -13.88 10.97
CA SER A 89 -0.15 -14.59 11.39
C SER A 89 -1.36 -14.16 10.55
N LEU A 90 -2.35 -15.04 10.42
CA LEU A 90 -3.62 -14.68 9.79
C LEU A 90 -4.30 -13.50 10.50
N GLY A 91 -4.15 -13.42 11.82
CA GLY A 91 -4.71 -12.34 12.63
C GLY A 91 -4.09 -10.97 12.33
N GLU A 92 -2.77 -10.84 12.29
CA GLU A 92 -2.11 -9.58 11.92
C GLU A 92 -2.60 -9.06 10.57
N LEU A 93 -2.65 -9.92 9.55
CA LEU A 93 -3.08 -9.56 8.20
C LEU A 93 -4.56 -9.18 8.11
N LEU A 94 -5.44 -9.87 8.85
CA LEU A 94 -6.87 -9.54 8.88
C LEU A 94 -7.13 -8.21 9.58
N PHE A 95 -6.42 -7.92 10.67
CA PHE A 95 -6.58 -6.66 11.38
C PHE A 95 -6.06 -5.46 10.59
N MET A 96 -5.14 -5.65 9.63
CA MET A 96 -4.79 -4.60 8.66
C MET A 96 -5.99 -4.17 7.81
N MET A 97 -6.90 -5.09 7.49
CA MET A 97 -8.13 -4.83 6.71
C MET A 97 -9.24 -4.16 7.55
N ILE A 98 -9.01 -4.00 8.85
CA ILE A 98 -9.93 -3.33 9.77
C ILE A 98 -9.41 -1.92 10.06
N PRO A 99 -10.25 -0.87 9.90
CA PRO A 99 -9.93 0.49 10.30
C PRO A 99 -9.38 0.59 11.73
N PRO A 100 -8.35 1.40 12.01
CA PRO A 100 -7.80 1.56 13.35
C PRO A 100 -8.83 1.82 14.46
N PRO A 101 -9.87 2.67 14.25
CA PRO A 101 -10.92 2.87 15.27
C PRO A 101 -11.68 1.58 15.62
N LEU A 102 -11.83 0.66 14.66
CA LEU A 102 -12.50 -0.64 14.83
C LEU A 102 -11.53 -1.76 15.26
N ARG A 103 -10.23 -1.52 15.39
CA ARG A 103 -9.34 -2.52 16.01
C ARG A 103 -9.51 -2.59 17.54
N ARG A 104 -10.17 -1.59 18.11
CA ARG A 104 -10.47 -1.45 19.54
C ARG A 104 -11.98 -1.59 19.79
N LYS A 105 -12.49 -0.87 20.79
CA LYS A 105 -13.85 -1.02 21.35
C LYS A 105 -14.97 -0.42 20.48
N LYS A 106 -14.65 0.37 19.45
CA LYS A 106 -15.66 1.12 18.69
C LYS A 106 -16.51 0.17 17.83
N ARG A 107 -17.83 0.38 17.84
CA ARG A 107 -18.79 -0.36 16.99
C ARG A 107 -18.99 0.34 15.66
N ILE A 108 -19.45 -0.42 14.67
CA ILE A 108 -19.90 0.13 13.40
C ILE A 108 -21.28 0.78 13.63
N PRO A 109 -21.57 1.99 13.11
CA PRO A 109 -22.86 2.64 13.28
C PRO A 109 -24.02 1.76 12.79
N SER A 110 -25.12 1.72 13.56
CA SER A 110 -26.27 0.81 13.36
C SER A 110 -27.17 1.18 12.18
N THR A 111 -27.10 2.42 11.69
CA THR A 111 -27.93 2.96 10.60
C THR A 111 -27.55 2.42 9.22
N ASP A 112 -26.48 1.63 9.11
CA ASP A 112 -25.97 1.17 7.83
C ASP A 112 -26.12 -0.36 7.71
N SER A 113 -27.25 -0.80 7.15
CA SER A 113 -27.36 -2.15 6.63
C SER A 113 -26.29 -2.32 5.54
N LEU A 114 -25.30 -3.17 5.80
CA LEU A 114 -24.18 -3.43 4.90
C LEU A 114 -24.54 -4.29 3.68
N SER A 115 -25.83 -4.47 3.40
CA SER A 115 -26.34 -5.53 2.54
C SER A 115 -26.29 -5.25 1.04
N SER A 116 -25.75 -4.11 0.57
CA SER A 116 -25.87 -3.71 -0.84
C SER A 116 -24.59 -3.81 -1.69
N ALA A 117 -23.44 -4.20 -1.14
CA ALA A 117 -22.24 -4.40 -1.96
C ALA A 117 -22.19 -5.79 -2.58
N PHE A 118 -22.63 -5.90 -3.84
CA PHE A 118 -22.40 -7.11 -4.63
C PHE A 118 -20.91 -7.23 -4.99
N PRO A 119 -20.31 -8.42 -4.87
CA PRO A 119 -18.94 -8.64 -5.32
C PRO A 119 -18.82 -8.32 -6.81
N HIS A 120 -17.74 -7.64 -7.20
CA HIS A 120 -17.43 -7.44 -8.61
C HIS A 120 -17.27 -8.81 -9.29
N ARG A 121 -18.01 -9.07 -10.37
CA ARG A 121 -17.79 -10.25 -11.21
C ARG A 121 -16.53 -9.99 -12.01
N GLY A 122 -15.43 -10.65 -11.66
CA GLY A 122 -14.12 -10.49 -12.32
C GLY A 122 -14.24 -10.53 -13.84
N ARG A 123 -13.33 -9.86 -14.55
CA ARG A 123 -13.35 -9.80 -16.02
C ARG A 123 -12.92 -11.11 -16.66
N LYS A 124 -13.21 -11.27 -17.97
CA LYS A 124 -12.60 -12.34 -18.79
C LYS A 124 -11.10 -12.11 -18.97
N GLU A 125 -10.68 -10.86 -19.21
CA GLU A 125 -9.28 -10.46 -19.34
C GLU A 125 -8.96 -9.28 -18.43
N LYS A 126 -7.89 -9.41 -17.64
CA LYS A 126 -7.33 -8.32 -16.82
C LYS A 126 -6.18 -7.65 -17.56
N ASN A 127 -6.11 -6.34 -17.45
CA ASN A 127 -5.00 -5.56 -18.02
C ASN A 127 -4.08 -5.07 -16.90
N ILE A 128 -2.83 -5.52 -16.94
CA ILE A 128 -1.76 -4.93 -16.12
C ILE A 128 -0.91 -4.06 -17.03
N CYS A 129 -0.83 -2.78 -16.71
CA CYS A 129 -0.07 -1.84 -17.53
C CYS A 129 0.69 -0.81 -16.70
N PHE A 130 1.83 -0.38 -17.23
CA PHE A 130 2.58 0.76 -16.75
C PHE A 130 2.31 1.94 -17.67
N ILE A 131 1.83 3.05 -17.12
CA ILE A 131 1.56 4.30 -17.85
C ILE A 131 2.70 5.28 -17.59
N ARG A 132 3.47 5.52 -18.64
CA ARG A 132 4.45 6.61 -18.70
C ARG A 132 3.76 7.87 -19.27
N GLY A 133 3.77 8.94 -18.49
CA GLY A 133 3.35 10.28 -18.93
C GLY A 133 4.53 11.23 -19.01
N LYS A 134 4.40 12.35 -19.73
CA LYS A 134 5.41 13.43 -19.78
C LYS A 134 5.61 14.08 -18.41
N ASN A 135 4.55 14.11 -17.61
CA ASN A 135 4.52 14.62 -16.25
C ASN A 135 3.33 14.04 -15.47
N PHE A 136 3.30 14.32 -14.17
CA PHE A 136 2.22 13.94 -13.25
C PHE A 136 0.82 14.34 -13.75
N LEU A 137 0.63 15.57 -14.24
CA LEU A 137 -0.68 16.06 -14.67
C LEU A 137 -1.24 15.28 -15.87
N GLU A 138 -0.39 14.93 -16.84
CA GLU A 138 -0.79 14.10 -17.97
C GLU A 138 -1.19 12.69 -17.52
N ARG A 139 -0.45 12.09 -16.59
CA ARG A 139 -0.82 10.78 -16.01
C ARG A 139 -2.18 10.84 -15.32
N VAL A 140 -2.45 11.87 -14.51
CA VAL A 140 -3.76 12.06 -13.86
C VAL A 140 -4.88 12.19 -14.89
N LYS A 141 -4.66 12.88 -16.03
CA LYS A 141 -5.64 12.95 -17.13
C LYS A 141 -5.92 11.58 -17.76
N LEU A 142 -4.89 10.73 -17.92
CA LEU A 142 -5.04 9.36 -18.40
C LEU A 142 -5.78 8.48 -17.38
N TYR A 143 -5.47 8.64 -16.09
CA TYR A 143 -6.19 7.95 -15.01
C TYR A 143 -7.65 8.37 -14.98
N ARG A 144 -7.98 9.66 -15.12
CA ARG A 144 -9.36 10.14 -15.14
C ARG A 144 -10.23 9.38 -16.15
N LYS A 145 -9.76 9.24 -17.39
CA LYS A 145 -10.48 8.47 -18.44
C LYS A 145 -10.67 7.01 -18.03
N LYS A 146 -9.65 6.40 -17.43
CA LYS A 146 -9.71 5.01 -16.95
C LYS A 146 -10.61 4.85 -15.72
N ILE A 147 -10.58 5.79 -14.80
CA ILE A 147 -11.44 5.82 -13.62
C ILE A 147 -12.90 5.90 -14.06
N GLU A 148 -13.23 6.79 -15.00
CA GLU A 148 -14.59 6.92 -15.56
C GLU A 148 -15.09 5.61 -16.20
N GLU A 149 -14.24 4.91 -16.96
CA GLU A 149 -14.54 3.59 -17.51
C GLU A 149 -14.81 2.56 -16.39
N LYS A 150 -13.93 2.50 -15.38
CA LYS A 150 -13.96 1.45 -14.35
C LYS A 150 -14.98 1.67 -13.24
N LEU A 151 -15.37 2.93 -13.00
CA LEU A 151 -16.43 3.26 -12.06
C LEU A 151 -17.80 2.76 -12.51
N LYS A 152 -18.00 2.47 -13.80
CA LYS A 152 -19.22 1.82 -14.30
C LYS A 152 -19.31 0.35 -13.86
N GLU A 153 -18.17 -0.30 -13.65
CA GLU A 153 -18.09 -1.72 -13.28
C GLU A 153 -17.98 -1.93 -11.77
N GLY A 154 -17.35 -1.00 -11.06
CA GLY A 154 -17.06 -1.13 -9.64
C GLY A 154 -16.24 0.01 -9.08
N SER A 155 -15.82 -0.11 -7.82
CA SER A 155 -15.00 0.91 -7.17
C SER A 155 -13.55 0.92 -7.70
N VAL A 156 -12.90 2.07 -7.68
CA VAL A 156 -11.51 2.25 -8.10
C VAL A 156 -10.69 2.77 -6.93
N ILE A 157 -9.53 2.17 -6.67
CA ILE A 157 -8.55 2.69 -5.71
C ILE A 157 -7.42 3.36 -6.49
N LEU A 158 -7.10 4.60 -6.16
CA LEU A 158 -5.89 5.30 -6.61
C LEU A 158 -4.99 5.54 -5.39
N CYS A 159 -3.95 4.72 -5.29
CA CYS A 159 -2.92 4.81 -4.27
C CYS A 159 -1.89 5.87 -4.67
N LEU A 160 -1.59 6.77 -3.73
CA LEU A 160 -0.69 7.91 -3.90
C LEU A 160 0.43 7.86 -2.85
N PRO A 161 1.66 8.30 -3.17
CA PRO A 161 2.80 8.14 -2.26
C PRO A 161 2.67 8.85 -0.93
N THR A 162 2.19 10.10 -0.96
CA THR A 162 2.15 11.00 0.19
C THR A 162 0.86 11.81 0.22
N PHE A 163 0.62 12.51 1.31
CA PHE A 163 -0.57 13.35 1.48
C PHE A 163 -0.61 14.50 0.47
N GLU A 164 0.53 15.08 0.11
CA GLU A 164 0.62 16.15 -0.89
C GLU A 164 0.16 15.69 -2.27
N TYR A 165 0.46 14.44 -2.64
CA TYR A 165 -0.08 13.84 -3.87
C TYR A 165 -1.60 13.66 -3.78
N VAL A 166 -2.13 13.25 -2.62
CA VAL A 166 -3.58 13.11 -2.39
C VAL A 166 -4.29 14.44 -2.61
N GLU A 167 -3.83 15.53 -1.99
CA GLU A 167 -4.48 16.84 -2.14
C GLU A 167 -4.38 17.38 -3.58
N LYS A 168 -3.24 17.16 -4.27
CA LYS A 168 -3.11 17.54 -5.69
C LYS A 168 -4.07 16.76 -6.59
N VAL A 169 -4.14 15.44 -6.45
CA VAL A 169 -5.07 14.62 -7.25
C VAL A 169 -6.52 14.96 -6.92
N LYS A 170 -6.82 15.22 -5.65
CA LYS A 170 -8.15 15.64 -5.20
C LYS A 170 -8.59 16.90 -5.92
N GLU A 171 -7.77 17.94 -5.95
CA GLU A 171 -8.08 19.18 -6.66
C GLU A 171 -8.39 18.92 -8.14
N LEU A 172 -7.59 18.05 -8.78
CA LEU A 172 -7.73 17.72 -10.20
C LEU A 172 -8.97 16.84 -10.52
N LEU A 173 -9.45 16.04 -9.58
CA LEU A 173 -10.50 15.05 -9.80
C LEU A 173 -11.85 15.39 -9.17
N SER A 174 -11.91 16.31 -8.20
CA SER A 174 -13.14 16.62 -7.46
C SER A 174 -14.27 17.11 -8.36
N ASN A 175 -13.96 17.93 -9.37
CA ASN A 175 -14.95 18.44 -10.32
C ASN A 175 -15.59 17.35 -11.20
N PHE A 176 -14.96 16.18 -11.31
CA PHE A 176 -15.43 15.08 -12.15
C PHE A 176 -16.14 13.97 -11.37
N PHE A 177 -15.81 13.77 -10.09
CA PHE A 177 -16.25 12.60 -9.30
C PHE A 177 -16.75 12.97 -7.89
N SER A 178 -17.26 14.18 -7.68
CA SER A 178 -17.57 14.72 -6.34
C SER A 178 -18.48 13.82 -5.47
N LYS A 179 -19.40 13.06 -6.06
CA LYS A 179 -20.35 12.19 -5.33
C LYS A 179 -19.76 10.81 -4.99
N GLU A 180 -18.84 10.32 -5.82
CA GLU A 180 -18.20 9.02 -5.73
C GLU A 180 -16.88 9.07 -4.95
N LEU A 181 -16.29 10.26 -4.82
CA LEU A 181 -14.97 10.47 -4.24
C LEU A 181 -14.95 10.26 -2.73
N ILE A 182 -14.10 9.35 -2.27
CA ILE A 182 -13.85 9.06 -0.86
C ILE A 182 -12.35 9.17 -0.58
N PHE A 183 -12.03 9.84 0.51
CA PHE A 183 -10.66 9.96 1.01
C PHE A 183 -10.47 9.07 2.21
N LEU A 184 -9.38 8.30 2.19
CA LEU A 184 -8.93 7.52 3.34
C LEU A 184 -7.49 7.88 3.64
N HIS A 185 -7.28 8.61 4.74
CA HIS A 185 -5.95 8.94 5.23
C HIS A 185 -5.86 8.88 6.75
N SER A 186 -4.66 8.62 7.24
CA SER A 186 -4.37 8.49 8.68
C SER A 186 -4.61 9.78 9.46
N TYR A 187 -4.54 10.95 8.82
CA TYR A 187 -4.82 12.24 9.46
C TYR A 187 -6.31 12.52 9.73
N GLN A 188 -7.25 11.71 9.21
CA GLN A 188 -8.68 11.91 9.49
C GLN A 188 -8.99 11.61 10.96
N ARG A 189 -9.92 12.38 11.53
CA ARG A 189 -10.45 12.07 12.86
C ARG A 189 -11.13 10.70 12.84
N SER A 190 -11.05 9.97 13.94
CA SER A 190 -11.58 8.59 14.06
C SER A 190 -13.08 8.43 13.74
N LYS A 191 -13.89 9.50 13.79
CA LYS A 191 -15.30 9.49 13.38
C LYS A 191 -15.46 9.63 11.87
N GLU A 192 -14.69 10.53 11.27
CA GLU A 192 -14.69 10.80 9.83
C GLU A 192 -14.15 9.62 9.04
N PHE A 193 -13.02 9.04 9.48
CA PHE A 193 -12.44 7.85 8.86
C PHE A 193 -13.46 6.69 8.83
N LEU A 194 -14.15 6.47 9.95
CA LEU A 194 -15.16 5.42 10.05
C LEU A 194 -16.35 5.69 9.13
N SER A 195 -16.82 6.93 9.06
CA SER A 195 -17.89 7.31 8.13
C SER A 195 -17.49 7.06 6.67
N SER A 196 -16.29 7.48 6.28
CA SER A 196 -15.74 7.25 4.94
C SER A 196 -15.59 5.76 4.62
N TRP A 197 -15.09 4.98 5.57
CA TRP A 197 -14.98 3.52 5.42
C TRP A 197 -16.34 2.83 5.24
N VAL A 198 -17.37 3.26 5.97
CA VAL A 198 -18.73 2.70 5.80
C VAL A 198 -19.30 3.09 4.44
N LYS A 199 -19.05 4.32 3.95
CA LYS A 199 -19.47 4.75 2.60
C LYS A 199 -18.88 3.90 1.47
N LEU A 200 -17.70 3.28 1.67
CA LEU A 200 -17.11 2.35 0.69
C LEU A 200 -17.98 1.13 0.40
N LYS A 201 -18.86 0.77 1.34
CA LYS A 201 -19.73 -0.41 1.22
C LYS A 201 -20.98 -0.13 0.40
N ARG A 202 -21.15 1.08 -0.16
CA ARG A 202 -22.32 1.50 -0.93
C ARG A 202 -21.91 2.09 -2.27
N GLY A 203 -22.45 1.51 -3.34
CA GLY A 203 -22.19 1.97 -4.70
C GLY A 203 -20.73 1.89 -5.12
N ASN A 204 -20.42 2.45 -6.28
CA ASN A 204 -19.06 2.50 -6.81
C ASN A 204 -18.39 3.79 -6.34
N LYS A 205 -17.18 3.67 -5.78
CA LYS A 205 -16.45 4.79 -5.20
C LYS A 205 -15.08 4.95 -5.84
N LEU A 206 -14.67 6.20 -6.05
CA LEU A 206 -13.29 6.55 -6.32
C LEU A 206 -12.59 6.79 -4.98
N ILE A 207 -11.65 5.93 -4.64
CA ILE A 207 -11.00 5.94 -3.33
C ILE A 207 -9.59 6.47 -3.51
N LEU A 208 -9.31 7.65 -2.95
CA LEU A 208 -7.97 8.23 -2.91
C LEU A 208 -7.35 7.98 -1.54
N GLY A 209 -6.09 7.56 -1.55
CA GLY A 209 -5.33 7.49 -0.31
C GLY A 209 -3.93 6.94 -0.49
N MET A 210 -3.26 6.75 0.64
CA MET A 210 -1.89 6.26 0.69
C MET A 210 -1.85 4.74 0.86
N ARG A 211 -0.73 4.22 1.33
CA ARG A 211 -0.44 2.78 1.47
C ARG A 211 -1.52 1.96 2.18
N ALA A 212 -2.05 2.44 3.30
CA ALA A 212 -3.02 1.68 4.10
C ALA A 212 -4.38 1.49 3.40
N THR A 213 -4.72 2.37 2.46
CA THR A 213 -6.04 2.40 1.79
C THR A 213 -6.35 1.11 1.06
N LEU A 214 -5.33 0.46 0.50
CA LEU A 214 -5.51 -0.79 -0.24
C LEU A 214 -6.08 -1.92 0.62
N PHE A 215 -5.82 -1.93 1.94
CA PHE A 215 -6.36 -2.96 2.84
C PHE A 215 -7.85 -2.76 3.15
N TYR A 216 -8.42 -1.59 2.84
CA TYR A 216 -9.83 -1.27 3.04
C TYR A 216 -10.64 -1.41 1.75
N TYR A 217 -10.20 -2.26 0.82
CA TYR A 217 -10.83 -2.37 -0.48
C TYR A 217 -12.30 -2.82 -0.37
N PRO A 218 -13.21 -2.24 -1.17
CA PRO A 218 -14.59 -2.69 -1.22
C PRO A 218 -14.74 -3.96 -2.08
N LEU A 219 -15.79 -4.75 -1.83
CA LEU A 219 -16.00 -6.02 -2.54
C LEU A 219 -16.24 -5.83 -4.05
N ASN A 220 -16.78 -4.68 -4.43
CA ASN A 220 -16.98 -4.27 -5.81
C ASN A 220 -15.74 -3.60 -6.43
N LEU A 221 -14.53 -3.73 -5.87
CA LEU A 221 -13.32 -3.16 -6.48
C LEU A 221 -13.12 -3.71 -7.92
N SER A 222 -12.98 -2.81 -8.90
CA SER A 222 -12.82 -3.09 -10.34
C SER A 222 -11.45 -2.68 -10.90
N CYS A 223 -10.72 -1.80 -10.20
CA CYS A 223 -9.41 -1.32 -10.66
C CYS A 223 -8.55 -0.80 -9.50
N ILE A 224 -7.24 -1.03 -9.60
CA ILE A 224 -6.22 -0.44 -8.72
C ILE A 224 -5.28 0.41 -9.59
N ILE A 225 -5.01 1.64 -9.16
CA ILE A 225 -4.01 2.52 -9.76
C ILE A 225 -2.96 2.84 -8.69
N LEU A 226 -1.69 2.63 -9.00
CA LEU A 226 -0.55 2.92 -8.12
C LEU A 226 0.31 4.01 -8.77
N GLU A 227 0.20 5.25 -8.31
CA GLU A 227 0.91 6.40 -8.88
C GLU A 227 2.32 6.54 -8.30
N GLU A 228 3.33 6.75 -9.15
CA GLU A 228 4.74 6.75 -8.76
C GLU A 228 5.15 5.40 -8.12
N GLU A 229 5.00 4.31 -8.88
CA GLU A 229 5.27 2.93 -8.44
C GLU A 229 6.66 2.76 -7.80
N ALA A 230 7.65 3.51 -8.27
CA ALA A 230 9.01 3.52 -7.73
C ALA A 230 9.16 4.27 -6.39
N SER A 231 8.06 4.80 -5.84
CA SER A 231 8.11 5.59 -4.62
C SER A 231 8.57 4.76 -3.41
N PRO A 232 9.56 5.24 -2.64
CA PRO A 232 10.01 4.55 -1.43
C PRO A 232 8.94 4.51 -0.33
N TYR A 233 7.92 5.39 -0.39
CA TYR A 233 6.83 5.43 0.59
C TYR A 233 5.90 4.22 0.52
N TYR A 234 6.00 3.42 -0.55
CA TYR A 234 5.24 2.18 -0.71
C TYR A 234 5.78 0.99 0.09
N PHE A 235 6.99 1.08 0.61
CA PHE A 235 7.47 0.14 1.63
C PHE A 235 6.94 0.53 3.01
N HIS A 236 6.30 -0.41 3.73
CA HIS A 236 5.93 -0.22 5.14
C HIS A 236 7.11 -0.53 6.07
N PRO A 237 7.64 0.47 6.81
CA PRO A 237 8.83 0.28 7.64
C PRO A 237 8.54 -0.33 9.02
N GLU A 238 7.32 -0.83 9.27
CA GLU A 238 6.92 -1.42 10.54
C GLU A 238 6.19 -2.75 10.28
N LYS A 239 6.10 -3.60 11.30
CA LYS A 239 5.35 -4.86 11.20
C LYS A 239 3.84 -4.59 11.07
N PRO A 240 3.12 -5.29 10.16
CA PRO A 240 3.65 -6.19 9.14
C PRO A 240 4.40 -5.47 8.01
N TYR A 241 5.66 -5.81 7.72
CA TYR A 241 6.42 -5.27 6.59
C TYR A 241 5.84 -5.79 5.26
N TYR A 242 5.57 -4.87 4.33
CA TYR A 242 5.15 -5.18 2.96
C TYR A 242 5.53 -4.04 2.02
N HIS A 243 5.60 -4.35 0.72
CA HIS A 243 5.63 -3.35 -0.34
C HIS A 243 4.25 -3.26 -1.00
N LEU A 244 3.72 -2.04 -1.19
CA LEU A 244 2.35 -1.85 -1.67
C LEU A 244 2.11 -2.44 -3.06
N PHE A 245 3.14 -2.38 -3.93
CA PHE A 245 3.10 -3.01 -5.25
C PHE A 245 2.73 -4.48 -5.17
N ASP A 246 3.38 -5.25 -4.28
CA ASP A 246 3.16 -6.69 -4.18
C ASP A 246 1.74 -7.00 -3.71
N ILE A 247 1.25 -6.27 -2.71
CA ILE A 247 -0.11 -6.39 -2.20
C ILE A 247 -1.13 -6.05 -3.30
N ALA A 248 -0.90 -4.97 -4.05
CA ALA A 248 -1.76 -4.54 -5.15
C ALA A 248 -1.75 -5.54 -6.30
N TYR A 249 -0.57 -6.07 -6.64
CA TYR A 249 -0.41 -7.10 -7.66
C TYR A 249 -1.16 -8.37 -7.27
N LEU A 250 -0.97 -8.88 -6.05
CA LEU A 250 -1.68 -10.05 -5.53
C LEU A 250 -3.19 -9.81 -5.48
N LEU A 251 -3.65 -8.64 -5.02
CA LEU A 251 -5.07 -8.30 -4.97
C LEU A 251 -5.67 -8.24 -6.36
N SER A 252 -4.97 -7.64 -7.33
CA SER A 252 -5.42 -7.55 -8.72
C SER A 252 -5.58 -8.92 -9.36
N LYS A 253 -4.67 -9.86 -9.07
CA LYS A 253 -4.75 -11.25 -9.52
C LYS A 253 -5.90 -11.97 -8.84
N PHE A 254 -6.04 -11.82 -7.53
CA PHE A 254 -7.06 -12.46 -6.71
C PHE A 254 -8.48 -12.04 -7.11
N LYS A 255 -8.73 -10.75 -7.37
CA LYS A 255 -10.03 -10.25 -7.82
C LYS A 255 -10.24 -10.31 -9.34
N ASN A 256 -9.18 -10.62 -10.09
CA ASN A 256 -9.15 -10.56 -11.54
C ASN A 256 -9.61 -9.20 -12.11
N ILE A 257 -8.90 -8.15 -11.70
CA ILE A 257 -9.18 -6.75 -12.02
C ILE A 257 -7.98 -6.06 -12.68
N ASP A 258 -8.21 -4.88 -13.26
CA ASP A 258 -7.15 -4.09 -13.86
C ASP A 258 -6.21 -3.51 -12.80
N PHE A 259 -4.92 -3.50 -13.13
CA PHE A 259 -3.87 -2.91 -12.30
C PHE A 259 -3.01 -1.98 -13.13
N ILE A 260 -3.07 -0.70 -12.78
CA ILE A 260 -2.39 0.38 -13.51
C ILE A 260 -1.27 0.91 -12.63
N LEU A 261 -0.06 0.92 -13.17
CA LEU A 261 1.13 1.48 -12.55
C LEU A 261 1.44 2.82 -13.20
N GLY A 262 1.82 3.79 -12.39
CA GLY A 262 2.18 5.13 -12.81
C GLY A 262 3.61 5.47 -12.50
N GLY A 263 4.28 6.21 -13.38
CA GLY A 263 5.57 6.81 -13.06
C GLY A 263 6.29 7.31 -14.30
N ASP A 264 7.41 7.98 -14.10
CA ASP A 264 8.29 8.35 -15.21
C ASP A 264 9.08 7.12 -15.68
N TYR A 265 9.60 6.35 -14.72
CA TYR A 265 10.39 5.15 -14.98
C TYR A 265 9.91 4.00 -14.07
N PRO A 266 9.76 2.79 -14.61
CA PRO A 266 9.43 1.62 -13.79
C PRO A 266 10.60 1.26 -12.88
N THR A 267 10.31 0.64 -11.74
CA THR A 267 11.36 -0.07 -10.98
C THR A 267 11.99 -1.17 -11.84
N LEU A 268 13.19 -1.65 -11.47
CA LEU A 268 13.85 -2.75 -12.17
C LEU A 268 12.98 -4.02 -12.23
N ASN A 269 12.23 -4.29 -11.16
CA ASN A 269 11.29 -5.42 -11.10
C ASN A 269 10.14 -5.24 -12.10
N THR A 270 9.51 -4.07 -12.10
CA THR A 270 8.45 -3.75 -13.07
C THR A 270 8.98 -3.77 -14.51
N PHE A 271 10.19 -3.27 -14.75
CA PHE A 271 10.84 -3.32 -16.06
C PHE A 271 11.11 -4.75 -16.53
N LYS A 272 11.59 -5.63 -15.64
CA LYS A 272 11.75 -7.06 -15.93
C LYS A 272 10.41 -7.69 -16.32
N MET A 273 9.33 -7.40 -15.58
CA MET A 273 7.99 -7.89 -15.90
C MET A 273 7.45 -7.36 -17.22
N ILE A 274 7.81 -6.13 -17.61
CA ILE A 274 7.51 -5.58 -18.93
C ILE A 274 8.25 -6.36 -20.02
N LYS A 275 9.55 -6.62 -19.84
CA LYS A 275 10.36 -7.41 -20.79
C LYS A 275 9.84 -8.84 -20.95
N GLU A 276 9.32 -9.43 -19.88
CA GLU A 276 8.68 -10.76 -19.89
C GLU A 276 7.24 -10.75 -20.43
N GLY A 277 6.70 -9.59 -20.86
CA GLY A 277 5.33 -9.48 -21.38
C GLY A 277 4.22 -9.57 -20.31
N LYS A 278 4.56 -9.62 -19.02
CA LYS A 278 3.60 -9.69 -17.90
C LYS A 278 2.91 -8.36 -17.62
N ILE A 279 3.54 -7.25 -18.00
CA ILE A 279 3.01 -5.89 -17.87
C ILE A 279 3.18 -5.18 -19.20
N SER A 280 2.09 -4.61 -19.72
CA SER A 280 2.17 -3.78 -20.93
C SER A 280 2.73 -2.38 -20.60
N LEU A 281 3.67 -1.87 -21.39
CA LEU A 281 4.14 -0.49 -21.27
C LEU A 281 3.34 0.41 -22.20
N LYS A 282 2.73 1.46 -21.65
CA LYS A 282 1.98 2.49 -22.40
C LYS A 282 2.62 3.85 -22.20
N GLY A 283 2.58 4.68 -23.24
CA GLY A 283 3.17 6.00 -23.24
C GLY A 283 4.46 6.08 -24.04
N ARG A 284 5.06 7.27 -24.09
CA ARG A 284 6.28 7.52 -24.85
C ARG A 284 7.45 7.82 -23.91
N GLU A 285 8.64 7.44 -24.32
CA GLU A 285 9.86 7.86 -23.64
C GLU A 285 10.02 9.38 -23.75
N ARG A 286 10.45 10.01 -22.66
CA ARG A 286 10.70 11.44 -22.64
C ARG A 286 12.09 11.68 -23.21
N LYS A 287 12.21 12.62 -24.16
CA LYS A 287 13.53 13.13 -24.57
C LYS A 287 14.22 13.72 -23.33
N LEU A 288 15.36 13.16 -22.96
CA LEU A 288 16.18 13.68 -21.87
C LEU A 288 16.69 15.08 -22.25
N LYS A 289 16.68 16.00 -21.29
CA LYS A 289 17.35 17.29 -21.47
C LYS A 289 18.86 17.07 -21.48
N HIS A 290 19.60 17.98 -22.10
CA HIS A 290 21.05 17.95 -22.06
C HIS A 290 21.53 17.96 -20.61
N VAL A 291 22.35 16.98 -20.24
CA VAL A 291 23.03 16.89 -18.95
C VAL A 291 24.52 16.94 -19.26
N GLU A 292 25.19 17.98 -18.76
CA GLU A 292 26.63 18.09 -18.84
C GLU A 292 27.27 17.21 -17.76
N VAL A 293 28.09 16.24 -18.17
CA VAL A 293 28.80 15.34 -17.26
C VAL A 293 30.26 15.80 -17.15
N VAL A 294 30.59 16.41 -16.02
CA VAL A 294 31.95 16.86 -15.73
C VAL A 294 32.75 15.74 -15.06
N ARG A 295 33.89 15.37 -15.65
CA ARG A 295 34.83 14.42 -15.02
C ARG A 295 35.66 15.11 -13.93
N ALA A 296 35.44 14.72 -12.67
CA ALA A 296 36.20 15.24 -11.53
C ALA A 296 37.67 14.73 -11.41
N LYS A 297 38.16 13.91 -12.36
CA LYS A 297 39.49 13.26 -12.31
C LYS A 297 40.68 14.23 -12.37
N THR A 298 40.45 15.48 -12.75
CA THR A 298 41.51 16.46 -13.01
C THR A 298 41.88 17.32 -11.81
N PHE A 299 41.22 17.18 -10.65
CA PHE A 299 41.46 18.05 -9.51
C PHE A 299 42.13 17.34 -8.32
N ASN A 300 43.34 17.79 -7.99
CA ASN A 300 44.08 17.30 -6.83
C ASN A 300 43.56 17.98 -5.55
N TYR A 301 42.55 17.37 -4.93
CA TYR A 301 41.94 17.87 -3.69
C TYR A 301 42.95 18.01 -2.54
N TYR A 302 44.02 17.20 -2.49
CA TYR A 302 45.08 17.32 -1.48
C TYR A 302 45.89 18.61 -1.64
N LYS A 303 46.27 18.97 -2.87
CA LYS A 303 47.04 20.19 -3.15
C LYS A 303 46.28 21.46 -2.74
N HIS A 304 44.96 21.46 -2.95
CA HIS A 304 44.12 22.64 -2.75
C HIS A 304 43.38 22.69 -1.41
N LYS A 305 43.57 21.69 -0.52
CA LYS A 305 42.92 21.59 0.80
C LYS A 305 41.41 21.90 0.78
N THR A 306 40.72 21.47 -0.28
CA THR A 306 39.28 21.69 -0.46
C THR A 306 38.61 20.37 -0.78
N ILE A 307 37.32 20.25 -0.46
CA ILE A 307 36.44 19.14 -0.87
C ILE A 307 35.57 19.52 -2.09
N VAL A 308 35.57 20.80 -2.46
CA VAL A 308 34.74 21.35 -3.54
C VAL A 308 35.59 21.50 -4.80
N ASN A 309 35.15 20.88 -5.89
CA ASN A 309 35.77 21.03 -7.20
C ASN A 309 35.72 22.51 -7.62
N PRO A 310 36.80 23.12 -8.15
CA PRO A 310 36.81 24.52 -8.57
C PRO A 310 35.74 24.85 -9.61
N LEU A 311 35.47 23.94 -10.55
CA LEU A 311 34.40 24.13 -11.51
C LEU A 311 33.04 24.21 -10.81
N LEU A 312 32.80 23.35 -9.81
CA LEU A 312 31.59 23.45 -9.01
C LEU A 312 31.53 24.80 -8.30
N LYS A 313 32.64 25.27 -7.70
CA LYS A 313 32.69 26.59 -7.03
C LYS A 313 32.38 27.73 -8.00
N GLU A 314 32.92 27.70 -9.21
CA GLU A 314 32.66 28.70 -10.25
C GLU A 314 31.20 28.67 -10.72
N LEU A 315 30.68 27.48 -11.01
CA LEU A 315 29.27 27.29 -11.40
C LEU A 315 28.33 27.80 -10.31
N LEU A 316 28.63 27.51 -9.04
CA LEU A 316 27.87 28.02 -7.90
C LEU A 316 27.92 29.56 -7.85
N ARG A 317 29.11 30.15 -7.94
CA ARG A 317 29.30 31.62 -7.91
C ARG A 317 28.48 32.29 -9.02
N LYS A 318 28.64 31.84 -10.26
CA LYS A 318 27.94 32.38 -11.44
C LYS A 318 26.43 32.38 -11.24
N HIS A 319 25.86 31.25 -10.80
CA HIS A 319 24.41 31.14 -10.63
C HIS A 319 23.90 31.95 -9.43
N LEU A 320 24.69 32.09 -8.36
CA LEU A 320 24.34 32.94 -7.22
C LEU A 320 24.36 34.44 -7.58
N GLU A 321 25.34 34.89 -8.36
CA GLU A 321 25.42 36.28 -8.86
C GLU A 321 24.22 36.63 -9.74
N GLU A 322 23.76 35.67 -10.56
CA GLU A 322 22.54 35.78 -11.35
C GLU A 322 21.25 35.62 -10.52
N LYS A 323 21.34 35.55 -9.18
CA LYS A 323 20.22 35.33 -8.24
C LYS A 323 19.39 34.09 -8.55
N LYS A 324 19.98 33.05 -9.16
CA LYS A 324 19.32 31.78 -9.46
C LYS A 324 19.33 30.87 -8.24
N ARG A 325 18.33 29.98 -8.15
CA ARG A 325 18.27 28.94 -7.12
C ARG A 325 19.10 27.73 -7.55
N ILE A 326 19.84 27.18 -6.60
CA ILE A 326 20.71 26.02 -6.82
C ILE A 326 20.23 24.88 -5.94
N LEU A 327 20.03 23.70 -6.54
CA LEU A 327 19.75 22.47 -5.82
C LEU A 327 20.98 21.56 -5.87
N ILE A 328 21.59 21.31 -4.71
CA ILE A 328 22.71 20.37 -4.58
C ILE A 328 22.17 19.05 -4.02
N LEU A 329 22.36 17.97 -4.78
CA LEU A 329 22.04 16.62 -4.34
C LEU A 329 23.32 15.95 -3.82
N TYR A 330 23.27 15.45 -2.58
CA TYR A 330 24.36 14.69 -1.97
C TYR A 330 23.82 13.39 -1.37
N SER A 331 24.66 12.36 -1.29
CA SER A 331 24.28 11.09 -0.65
C SER A 331 24.02 11.30 0.85
N ARG A 332 23.11 10.54 1.48
CA ARG A 332 22.76 10.72 2.91
C ARG A 332 24.01 10.75 3.80
N LYS A 333 24.00 11.62 4.83
CA LYS A 333 24.99 11.59 5.92
C LYS A 333 24.95 10.22 6.60
N GLY A 334 26.10 9.58 6.84
CA GLY A 334 26.12 8.31 7.58
C GLY A 334 27.43 7.56 7.58
N PHE A 335 27.97 7.15 6.42
CA PHE A 335 29.17 6.30 6.35
C PHE A 335 29.87 6.49 5.00
N ALA A 336 31.20 6.36 4.95
CA ALA A 336 31.91 6.18 3.68
C ALA A 336 31.47 4.84 3.08
N SER A 337 30.83 4.87 1.91
CA SER A 337 30.37 3.64 1.23
C SER A 337 31.48 2.93 0.46
N PHE A 338 32.66 3.55 0.36
CA PHE A 338 33.85 3.02 -0.27
C PHE A 338 35.11 3.83 0.09
N ILE A 339 36.29 3.21 0.01
CA ILE A 339 37.60 3.88 0.05
C ILE A 339 38.04 4.21 -1.37
N LYS A 340 38.40 5.48 -1.62
CA LYS A 340 38.87 5.97 -2.92
C LYS A 340 40.20 6.71 -2.80
N CYS A 341 41.15 6.37 -3.68
CA CYS A 341 42.36 7.16 -3.85
C CYS A 341 42.02 8.54 -4.42
N LEU A 342 42.27 9.63 -3.69
CA LEU A 342 41.96 10.98 -4.18
C LEU A 342 42.93 11.48 -5.27
N LYS A 343 44.01 10.75 -5.56
CA LYS A 343 44.96 11.05 -6.65
C LYS A 343 44.51 10.46 -7.99
N CYS A 344 44.27 9.15 -8.08
CA CYS A 344 43.93 8.48 -9.34
C CYS A 344 42.44 8.10 -9.46
N GLY A 345 41.69 8.18 -8.36
CA GLY A 345 40.28 7.83 -8.32
C GLY A 345 39.98 6.33 -8.21
N TYR A 346 41.01 5.48 -8.02
CA TYR A 346 40.84 4.04 -7.80
C TYR A 346 40.00 3.76 -6.55
N ILE A 347 39.04 2.85 -6.66
CA ILE A 347 38.20 2.36 -5.56
C ILE A 347 38.75 1.01 -5.13
N TYR A 348 39.04 0.86 -3.84
CA TYR A 348 39.55 -0.42 -3.32
C TYR A 348 38.40 -1.43 -3.25
N MET A 349 38.61 -2.60 -3.83
CA MET A 349 37.61 -3.67 -3.94
C MET A 349 38.07 -4.89 -3.14
N CYS A 350 37.15 -5.63 -2.52
CA CYS A 350 37.45 -6.92 -1.92
C CYS A 350 37.84 -7.92 -3.03
N PRO A 351 38.98 -8.64 -2.93
CA PRO A 351 39.40 -9.60 -3.96
C PRO A 351 38.52 -10.86 -4.04
N LYS A 352 37.68 -11.12 -3.03
CA LYS A 352 36.81 -12.31 -2.98
C LYS A 352 35.44 -12.06 -3.61
N CYS A 353 34.78 -10.97 -3.25
CA CYS A 353 33.41 -10.67 -3.67
C CYS A 353 33.29 -9.44 -4.59
N PHE A 354 34.41 -8.77 -4.89
CA PHE A 354 34.45 -7.57 -5.74
C PHE A 354 33.46 -6.49 -5.32
N THR A 355 33.20 -6.34 -4.02
CA THR A 355 32.46 -5.21 -3.46
C THR A 355 33.44 -4.13 -2.98
N PRO A 356 33.09 -2.83 -3.05
CA PRO A 356 33.94 -1.77 -2.51
C PRO A 356 34.24 -1.98 -1.02
N LEU A 357 35.51 -1.82 -0.63
CA LEU A 357 35.94 -1.78 0.76
C LEU A 357 35.44 -0.48 1.39
N ARG A 358 34.87 -0.55 2.59
CA ARG A 358 34.28 0.59 3.32
C ARG A 358 35.23 1.12 4.37
#